data_AF-A0A453L8Q1-F1
#
_entry.id   AF-A0A453L8Q1-F1
#
_cell.length_a   1.000
_cell.length_b   1.000
_cell.length_c   1.000
_cell.angle_alpha   90.00
_cell.angle_beta   90.00
_cell.angle_gamma   90.00
#
_symmetry.space_group_name_H-M   'P 1'
#
loop_
_entity.id
_entity.type
_entity.pdbx_description
1 polymer ?
#
loop_
_entity_poly.entity_id
_entity_poly.type
_entity_poly.pdbx_seq_one_letter_code
_entity_poly.pdbx_strand_id
1 'polypeptide(L)'
;MEVPYCIVKGKSRLGSIVHKKTASVLCLTTVKNEDKLEFSKILEAIKANFNDKFDEVRKKWGGGVMGSKSQAKTKARERLIAKEAAQRMN
;
A
#
# COMPACT_ATOMS: atom_id res chain seq x y z
N MET A 1 -5.97 18.89 9.81
CA MET A 1 -6.48 19.06 8.43
C MET A 1 -6.94 17.70 7.93
N GLU A 2 -8.24 17.43 7.92
CA GLU A 2 -8.84 16.15 7.48
C GLU A 2 -9.05 16.10 5.97
N VAL A 3 -8.02 16.42 5.19
CA VAL A 3 -8.12 16.37 3.72
C VAL A 3 -7.90 14.92 3.27
N PRO A 4 -8.84 14.31 2.50
CA PRO A 4 -8.63 12.98 1.95
C PRO A 4 -7.40 12.97 1.02
N TYR A 5 -6.50 12.01 1.22
CA TYR A 5 -5.30 11.88 0.40
C TYR A 5 -5.09 10.45 -0.06
N CYS A 6 -4.49 10.28 -1.24
CA CYS A 6 -4.10 8.98 -1.75
C CYS A 6 -2.67 9.02 -2.29
N ILE A 7 -1.97 7.88 -2.22
CA ILE A 7 -0.65 7.72 -2.80
C ILE A 7 -0.79 6.92 -4.10
N VAL A 8 -0.55 7.59 -5.23
CA VAL A 8 -0.65 6.98 -6.56
C VAL A 8 0.73 6.54 -7.05
N LYS A 9 0.81 5.38 -7.69
CA LYS A 9 2.06 4.88 -8.28
C LYS A 9 2.43 5.65 -9.54
N GLY A 10 3.61 6.29 -9.49
CA GLY A 10 4.30 6.87 -10.64
C GLY A 10 4.14 8.39 -10.77
N LYS A 11 5.21 9.14 -10.46
CA LYS A 11 5.28 10.61 -10.62
C LYS A 11 5.09 11.10 -12.06
N SER A 12 5.43 10.26 -13.04
CA SER A 12 5.27 10.56 -14.45
C SER A 12 3.79 10.58 -14.86
N ARG A 13 2.97 9.66 -14.30
CA ARG A 13 1.52 9.61 -14.56
C ARG A 13 0.81 10.85 -14.04
N LEU A 14 1.21 11.34 -12.86
CA LEU A 14 0.74 12.61 -12.32
C LEU A 14 1.17 13.79 -13.21
N GLY A 15 2.40 13.75 -13.74
CA GLY A 15 2.89 14.75 -14.67
C GLY A 15 2.05 14.86 -15.95
N SER A 16 1.63 13.73 -16.52
CA SER A 16 0.82 13.70 -17.74
C SER A 16 -0.50 14.48 -17.64
N ILE A 17 -1.12 14.52 -16.45
CA ILE A 17 -2.39 15.23 -16.20
C ILE A 17 -2.21 16.75 -16.35
N VAL A 18 -1.04 17.26 -15.93
CA VAL A 18 -0.72 18.70 -15.96
C VAL A 18 0.20 19.07 -17.13
N HIS A 19 0.35 18.18 -18.11
CA HIS A 19 1.24 18.34 -19.27
C HIS A 19 2.71 18.61 -18.91
N LYS A 20 3.20 17.99 -17.82
CA LYS A 20 4.61 18.04 -17.40
C LYS A 20 5.25 16.66 -17.43
N LYS A 21 6.57 16.59 -17.52
CA LYS A 21 7.31 15.32 -17.49
C LYS A 21 7.09 14.54 -16.18
N THR A 22 6.99 15.25 -15.06
CA THR A 22 6.73 14.67 -13.73
C THR A 22 5.99 15.67 -12.84
N ALA A 23 5.15 15.17 -11.94
CA ALA A 23 4.57 15.93 -10.83
C ALA A 23 4.70 15.12 -9.52
N SER A 24 5.02 15.81 -8.42
CA SER A 24 5.17 15.17 -7.10
C SER A 24 3.82 15.01 -6.38
N VAL A 25 2.96 16.02 -6.48
CA VAL A 25 1.64 16.07 -5.82
C VAL A 25 0.67 16.81 -6.76
N LEU A 26 -0.60 16.40 -6.74
CA LEU A 26 -1.72 17.10 -7.37
C LEU A 26 -2.81 17.35 -6.32
N CYS A 27 -3.47 18.50 -6.41
CA CYS A 27 -4.58 18.87 -5.54
C CYS A 27 -5.75 19.35 -6.41
N LEU A 28 -6.93 18.76 -6.19
CA LEU A 28 -8.17 19.19 -6.81
C LEU A 28 -8.89 20.12 -5.83
N THR A 29 -9.04 21.39 -6.20
CA THR A 29 -9.69 22.40 -5.35
C THR A 29 -11.16 22.57 -5.65
N THR A 30 -11.56 22.41 -6.92
CA THR A 30 -12.93 22.54 -7.39
C THR A 30 -13.28 21.42 -8.35
N VAL A 31 -14.56 21.03 -8.34
CA VAL A 31 -15.11 19.99 -9.21
C VAL A 31 -16.40 20.51 -9.81
N LYS A 32 -16.64 20.21 -11.09
CA LYS A 32 -17.90 20.56 -11.76
C LYS A 32 -19.06 19.76 -11.15
N ASN A 33 -20.27 20.28 -11.26
CA ASN A 33 -21.43 19.63 -10.64
C ASN A 33 -21.73 18.24 -11.24
N GLU A 34 -21.44 18.07 -12.53
CA GLU A 34 -21.62 16.81 -13.27
C GLU A 34 -20.77 15.67 -12.68
N ASP A 35 -19.53 15.95 -12.29
CA ASP A 35 -18.57 14.94 -11.81
C ASP A 35 -18.65 14.71 -10.29
N LYS A 36 -19.49 15.48 -9.58
CA LYS A 36 -19.49 15.53 -8.11
C LYS A 36 -19.89 14.19 -7.47
N LEU A 37 -20.81 13.46 -8.09
CA LEU A 37 -21.27 12.16 -7.58
C LEU A 37 -20.20 11.08 -7.72
N GLU A 38 -19.51 11.04 -8.86
CA GLU A 38 -18.41 10.10 -9.09
C GLU A 38 -17.22 10.42 -8.17
N PHE A 39 -16.87 11.70 -8.05
CA PHE A 39 -15.80 12.14 -7.18
C PHE A 39 -16.06 11.80 -5.71
N SER A 40 -17.31 11.91 -5.25
CA SER A 40 -17.68 11.57 -3.87
C SER A 40 -17.44 10.09 -3.54
N LYS A 41 -17.78 9.17 -4.47
CA LYS A 41 -17.49 7.73 -4.31
C LYS A 41 -15.99 7.45 -4.19
N ILE A 42 -15.19 8.16 -4.99
CA ILE A 42 -13.72 8.04 -4.94
C ILE A 42 -13.17 8.55 -3.60
N LEU A 43 -13.69 9.67 -3.09
CA LEU A 43 -13.27 10.22 -1.80
C LEU A 43 -13.55 9.25 -0.64
N GLU A 44 -14.72 8.62 -0.61
CA GLU A 44 -15.07 7.63 0.41
C GLU A 44 -14.10 6.45 0.41
N ALA A 45 -13.82 5.89 -0.77
CA ALA A 45 -12.86 4.80 -0.93
C ALA A 45 -11.43 5.20 -0.52
N ILE A 46 -11.02 6.46 -0.78
CA ILE A 46 -9.70 6.98 -0.40
C ILE A 46 -9.61 7.16 1.11
N LYS A 47 -10.60 7.79 1.73
CA LYS A 47 -10.61 8.10 3.17
C LYS A 47 -10.49 6.81 4.00
N ALA A 48 -11.28 5.79 3.65
CA ALA A 48 -11.26 4.48 4.30
C ALA A 48 -9.91 3.75 4.19
N ASN A 49 -9.11 4.03 3.15
CA ASN A 49 -7.85 3.34 2.90
C ASN A 49 -6.61 4.07 3.43
N PHE A 50 -6.64 5.39 3.52
CA PHE A 50 -5.46 6.18 3.90
C PHE A 50 -5.67 6.93 5.22
N ASN A 51 -6.67 7.81 5.27
CA ASN A 51 -6.90 8.67 6.42
C ASN A 51 -7.32 7.86 7.66
N ASP A 52 -8.28 6.93 7.51
CA ASP A 52 -8.80 6.16 8.64
C ASP A 52 -7.78 5.11 9.15
N LYS A 53 -6.87 4.67 8.26
CA LYS A 53 -5.78 3.72 8.58
C LYS A 53 -4.50 4.41 9.03
N PHE A 54 -4.51 5.73 9.24
CA PHE A 54 -3.29 6.50 9.49
C PHE A 54 -2.52 6.01 10.73
N ASP A 55 -3.22 5.64 11.81
CA ASP A 55 -2.58 5.13 13.03
C ASP A 55 -1.93 3.75 12.84
N GLU A 56 -2.52 2.89 12.02
CA GLU A 56 -1.96 1.58 11.68
C GLU A 56 -0.71 1.76 10.80
N VAL A 57 -0.82 2.58 9.75
CA VAL A 57 0.27 2.83 8.81
C VAL A 57 1.46 3.48 9.51
N ARG A 58 1.25 4.40 10.45
CA ARG A 58 2.33 5.05 11.21
C ARG A 58 3.13 4.07 12.06
N LYS A 59 2.46 3.05 12.62
CA LYS A 59 3.09 2.04 13.48
C LYS A 59 3.74 0.91 12.70
N LYS A 60 3.44 0.80 11.40
CA LYS A 60 3.95 -0.27 10.53
C LYS A 60 5.31 0.11 9.94
N TRP A 61 6.33 -0.62 10.36
CA TRP A 61 7.67 -0.50 9.80
C TRP A 61 7.78 -1.41 8.57
N GLY A 62 8.27 -0.86 7.46
CA GLY A 62 8.57 -1.63 6.26
C GLY A 62 9.92 -2.35 6.35
N GLY A 63 10.24 -3.13 5.32
CA GLY A 63 11.52 -3.85 5.24
C GLY A 63 11.52 -5.16 6.02
N GLY A 64 12.71 -5.67 6.35
CA GLY A 64 12.87 -6.94 7.08
C GLY A 64 12.56 -8.21 6.28
N VAL A 65 12.17 -8.09 5.01
CA VAL A 65 11.91 -9.25 4.15
C VAL A 65 13.23 -9.79 3.60
N MET A 66 13.61 -10.97 4.08
CA MET A 66 14.81 -11.68 3.63
C MET A 66 14.70 -12.08 2.16
N GLY A 67 15.83 -12.19 1.44
CA GLY A 67 15.84 -12.62 0.03
C GLY A 67 15.27 -14.03 -0.18
N SER A 68 14.70 -14.26 -1.37
CA SER A 68 13.99 -15.51 -1.73
C SER A 68 14.83 -16.78 -1.51
N LYS A 69 16.11 -16.75 -1.85
CA LYS A 69 17.04 -17.88 -1.64
C LYS A 69 17.20 -18.24 -0.16
N SER A 70 17.30 -17.22 0.70
CA SER A 70 17.46 -17.41 2.15
C SER A 70 16.16 -17.93 2.78
N GLN A 71 15.01 -17.35 2.40
CA GLN A 71 13.69 -17.86 2.85
C GLN A 71 13.47 -19.33 2.47
N ALA A 72 13.86 -19.72 1.24
CA ALA A 72 13.74 -21.11 0.79
C ALA A 72 14.59 -22.07 1.65
N LYS A 73 15.82 -21.68 2.00
CA LYS A 73 16.71 -22.46 2.87
C LYS A 73 16.14 -22.60 4.28
N THR A 74 15.64 -21.51 4.88
CA THR A 74 15.01 -21.53 6.21
C THR A 74 13.77 -22.42 6.19
N LYS A 75 12.90 -22.29 5.19
CA LYS A 75 11.70 -23.11 5.05
C LYS A 75 12.00 -24.60 4.87
N ALA A 76 13.06 -24.95 4.10
CA ALA A 76 13.50 -26.33 3.94
C ALA A 76 13.98 -26.93 5.28
N ARG A 77 14.74 -26.14 6.06
CA ARG A 77 15.20 -26.54 7.39
C ARG A 77 14.04 -26.70 8.37
N GLU A 78 13.13 -25.73 8.44
CA GLU A 78 11.92 -25.80 9.28
C GLU A 78 11.07 -27.03 8.95
N ARG A 79 10.92 -27.36 7.66
CA ARG A 79 10.18 -28.56 7.24
C ARG A 79 10.82 -29.85 7.73
N LEU A 80 12.16 -29.93 7.74
CA LEU A 80 12.88 -31.11 8.25
C LEU A 80 12.73 -31.21 9.78
N ILE A 81 12.92 -30.11 10.50
CA ILE A 81 12.75 -30.05 11.96
C ILE A 81 11.32 -30.44 12.37
N ALA A 82 10.31 -29.92 11.65
CA ALA A 82 8.91 -30.25 11.92
C ALA A 82 8.61 -31.74 11.68
N LYS A 83 9.21 -32.35 10.65
CA LYS A 83 9.09 -33.80 10.41
C LYS A 83 9.73 -34.62 11.53
N GLU A 84 10.92 -34.23 11.99
CA GLU A 84 11.62 -34.92 13.08
C GLU A 84 10.86 -34.79 14.41
N ALA A 85 10.33 -33.60 14.73
CA ALA A 85 9.51 -33.38 15.92
C ALA A 85 8.22 -34.20 15.90
N ALA A 86 7.54 -34.29 14.74
CA ALA A 86 6.35 -35.12 14.58
C ALA A 86 6.64 -36.62 14.72
N GLN A 87 7.81 -37.09 14.29
CA GLN A 87 8.24 -38.47 14.48
C GLN A 87 8.64 -38.78 15.94
N ARG A 88 9.18 -37.81 16.67
CA ARG A 88 9.54 -37.95 18.10
C ARG A 88 8.35 -37.90 19.07
N MET A 89 7.23 -37.34 18.64
CA MET A 89 6.00 -37.28 19.45
C MET A 89 5.10 -38.51 19.30
N ASN A 90 5.43 -39.43 18.39
CA ASN A 90 4.81 -40.75 18.26
C ASN A 90 5.59 -41.82 19.02
#